data_AF-A0A8T1TGU6-F1
#
_entry.id   AF-A0A8T1TGU6-F1
#
_cell.length_a   1.000
_cell.length_b   1.000
_cell.length_c   1.000
_cell.angle_alpha   90.00
_cell.angle_beta   90.00
_cell.angle_gamma   90.00
#
_symmetry.space_group_name_H-M   'P 1'
#
loop_
_entity.id
_entity.type
_entity.pdbx_description
1 polymer ?
#
loop_
_entity_poly.entity_id
_entity_poly.type
_entity_poly.pdbx_seq_one_letter_code
_entity_poly.pdbx_strand_id
1 'polypeptide(L)'
;SSTQSVRMLLLQVLIVISTWSYGYSQITLIQTPLSVTRAVTKTARMACKITGVTFNSAFIHWYRQRPGAAPERILYIESGSANMDAGFDSKRFEAEKIVSTSTCNLKVHQLTREDA
;
A
#
# COMPACT_ATOMS: atom_id res chain seq x y z
N SER A 1 23.22 -45.45 -30.13
CA SER A 1 22.83 -44.17 -30.77
C SER A 1 21.45 -43.70 -30.32
N SER A 2 20.40 -44.52 -30.37
CA SER A 2 19.02 -44.16 -30.00
C SER A 2 18.85 -43.52 -28.60
N THR A 3 19.44 -44.11 -27.56
CA THR A 3 19.34 -43.62 -26.17
C THR A 3 19.97 -42.23 -25.97
N GLN A 4 20.99 -41.88 -26.77
CA GLN A 4 21.68 -40.59 -26.68
C GLN A 4 20.85 -39.47 -27.32
N SER A 5 20.18 -39.77 -28.45
CA SER A 5 19.27 -38.82 -29.11
C SER A 5 18.03 -38.54 -28.24
N VAL A 6 17.46 -39.56 -27.57
CA VAL A 6 16.33 -39.37 -26.64
C VAL A 6 16.71 -38.50 -25.44
N ARG A 7 17.92 -38.69 -24.87
CA ARG A 7 18.43 -37.85 -23.77
C ARG A 7 18.64 -36.39 -24.18
N MET A 8 19.11 -36.16 -25.40
CA MET A 8 19.34 -34.80 -25.93
C MET A 8 18.04 -34.04 -26.18
N LEU A 9 17.00 -34.71 -26.71
CA LEU A 9 15.66 -34.14 -26.87
C LEU A 9 15.00 -33.79 -25.53
N LEU A 10 15.14 -34.65 -24.52
CA LEU A 10 14.58 -34.41 -23.18
C LEU A 10 15.17 -33.14 -22.52
N LEU A 11 16.48 -32.94 -22.65
CA LEU A 11 17.16 -31.75 -22.12
C LEU A 11 16.68 -30.47 -22.80
N GLN A 12 16.44 -30.50 -24.12
CA GLN A 12 15.92 -29.34 -24.84
C GLN A 12 14.48 -29.02 -24.47
N VAL A 13 13.63 -30.03 -24.27
CA VAL A 13 12.25 -29.83 -23.80
C VAL A 13 12.25 -29.17 -22.42
N LEU A 14 13.06 -29.63 -21.46
CA LEU A 14 13.14 -29.06 -20.11
C LEU A 14 13.59 -27.58 -20.09
N ILE A 15 14.47 -27.17 -21.02
CA ILE A 15 14.93 -25.78 -21.14
C ILE A 15 13.82 -24.87 -21.69
N VAL A 16 12.93 -25.36 -22.54
CA VAL A 16 11.82 -24.56 -23.10
C VAL A 16 10.76 -24.24 -22.04
N ILE A 17 10.50 -25.16 -21.10
CA ILE A 17 9.46 -24.99 -20.05
C ILE A 17 9.84 -23.96 -18.98
N SER A 18 11.13 -23.67 -18.78
CA SER A 18 11.60 -22.73 -17.74
C SER A 18 11.51 -21.25 -18.15
N THR A 19 11.22 -20.97 -19.43
CA THR A 19 11.17 -19.59 -19.95
C THR A 19 9.87 -18.84 -19.63
N TRP A 20 8.90 -19.49 -18.98
CA TRP A 20 7.62 -18.88 -18.61
C TRP A 20 7.64 -18.47 -17.13
N SER A 21 8.71 -17.79 -16.72
CA SER A 21 8.77 -17.17 -15.40
C SER A 21 8.01 -15.84 -15.46
N TYR A 22 6.69 -15.90 -15.30
CA TYR A 22 5.88 -14.70 -15.06
C TYR A 22 6.24 -14.15 -13.67
N GLY A 23 7.10 -13.12 -13.63
CA GLY A 23 7.41 -12.42 -12.40
C GLY A 23 6.21 -11.61 -11.93
N TYR A 24 5.60 -11.99 -10.81
CA TYR A 24 4.65 -11.12 -10.11
C TYR A 24 5.43 -10.00 -9.41
N SER A 25 5.21 -8.75 -9.81
CA SER A 25 5.69 -7.61 -9.03
C SER A 25 4.82 -7.48 -7.78
N GLN A 26 5.43 -7.60 -6.59
CA GLN A 26 4.71 -7.42 -5.32
C GLN A 26 4.73 -5.94 -4.90
N ILE A 27 3.53 -5.39 -4.64
CA ILE A 27 3.36 -4.07 -4.03
C ILE A 27 3.59 -4.21 -2.53
N THR A 28 4.41 -3.33 -1.95
CA THR A 28 4.71 -3.34 -0.52
C THR A 28 4.30 -2.01 0.11
N LEU A 29 3.57 -2.09 1.23
CA LEU A 29 3.15 -0.95 2.04
C LEU A 29 3.73 -1.11 3.45
N ILE A 30 4.56 -0.16 3.88
CA ILE A 30 5.16 -0.17 5.23
C ILE A 30 4.64 1.04 5.99
N GLN A 31 3.82 0.80 7.02
CA GLN A 31 3.27 1.84 7.88
C GLN A 31 4.15 2.06 9.12
N THR A 32 4.45 3.33 9.41
CA THR A 32 5.28 3.73 10.55
C THR A 32 4.70 4.97 11.25
N PRO A 33 4.52 4.93 12.58
CA PRO A 33 4.62 3.74 13.44
C PRO A 33 3.41 2.82 13.25
N LEU A 34 3.52 1.57 13.71
CA LEU A 34 2.40 0.60 13.69
C LEU A 34 1.27 0.97 14.66
N SER A 35 1.59 1.74 15.70
CA SER A 35 0.63 2.25 16.67
C SER A 35 1.08 3.63 17.17
N VAL A 36 0.11 4.51 17.41
CA VAL A 36 0.34 5.86 17.94
C VAL A 36 -0.55 6.05 19.15
N THR A 37 0.05 6.16 20.34
CA THR A 37 -0.68 6.57 21.55
C THR A 37 -0.44 8.04 21.81
N ARG A 38 -1.51 8.85 21.77
CA ARG A 38 -1.47 10.28 22.10
C ARG A 38 -2.71 10.68 22.87
N ALA A 39 -2.58 11.77 23.64
CA ALA A 39 -3.72 12.36 24.33
C ALA A 39 -4.79 12.82 23.33
N VAL A 40 -6.05 12.77 23.76
CA VAL A 40 -7.17 13.39 23.03
C VAL A 40 -6.86 14.84 22.68
N THR A 41 -7.47 15.37 21.62
CA THR A 41 -7.23 16.71 21.04
C THR A 41 -5.87 16.90 20.34
N LYS A 42 -4.90 15.98 20.55
CA LYS A 42 -3.61 16.05 19.84
C LYS A 42 -3.74 15.53 18.40
N THR A 43 -2.68 15.72 17.63
CA THR A 43 -2.55 15.18 16.28
C THR A 43 -1.70 13.91 16.30
N ALA A 44 -2.19 12.84 15.67
CA ALA A 44 -1.42 11.67 15.30
C ALA A 44 -0.95 11.76 13.85
N ARG A 45 0.18 11.12 13.55
CA ARG A 45 0.71 11.00 12.20
C ARG A 45 1.13 9.56 11.95
N MET A 46 0.72 9.02 10.80
CA MET A 46 1.20 7.74 10.27
C MET A 46 1.79 7.98 8.89
N ALA A 47 2.97 7.44 8.65
CA ALA A 47 3.60 7.42 7.33
C ALA A 47 3.38 6.04 6.71
N CYS A 48 3.15 5.97 5.41
CA CYS A 48 3.11 4.73 4.65
C CYS A 48 4.11 4.83 3.50
N LYS A 49 5.18 4.03 3.53
CA LYS A 49 6.13 3.91 2.41
C LYS A 49 5.62 2.84 1.45
N ILE A 50 5.47 3.19 0.19
CA ILE A 50 4.94 2.32 -0.86
C ILE A 50 6.01 2.05 -1.91
N THR A 51 6.24 0.77 -2.22
CA THR A 51 7.18 0.33 -3.28
C THR A 51 6.52 -0.71 -4.19
N GLY A 52 7.08 -0.92 -5.38
CA GLY A 52 6.53 -1.87 -6.37
C GLY A 52 5.44 -1.28 -7.29
N VAL A 53 5.26 0.05 -7.27
CA VAL A 53 4.34 0.78 -8.17
C VAL A 53 4.95 2.08 -8.65
N THR A 54 4.42 2.63 -9.74
CA THR A 54 4.68 4.02 -10.15
C THR A 54 4.03 4.97 -9.14
N PHE A 55 4.74 5.29 -8.05
CA PHE A 55 4.18 6.01 -6.90
C PHE A 55 3.52 7.35 -7.26
N ASN A 56 4.08 8.09 -8.22
CA ASN A 56 3.56 9.39 -8.62
C ASN A 56 2.11 9.32 -9.11
N SER A 57 1.80 8.34 -9.97
CA SER A 57 0.45 8.13 -10.54
C SER A 57 -0.42 7.15 -9.73
N ALA A 58 0.06 6.68 -8.57
CA ALA A 58 -0.69 5.74 -7.75
C ALA A 58 -1.76 6.45 -6.91
N PHE A 59 -2.98 5.92 -6.91
CA PHE A 59 -4.01 6.29 -5.94
C PHE A 59 -3.69 5.64 -4.60
N ILE A 60 -3.53 6.45 -3.56
CA ILE A 60 -3.28 5.98 -2.20
C ILE A 60 -4.55 6.20 -1.39
N HIS A 61 -5.07 5.13 -0.80
CA HIS A 61 -6.29 5.12 -0.01
C HIS A 61 -5.97 4.93 1.46
N TRP A 62 -6.58 5.72 2.34
CA TRP A 62 -6.48 5.55 3.79
C TRP A 62 -7.81 5.04 4.34
N TYR A 63 -7.72 3.99 5.18
CA TYR A 63 -8.87 3.34 5.79
C TYR A 63 -8.78 3.41 7.32
N ARG A 64 -9.95 3.48 7.96
CA ARG A 64 -10.12 3.22 9.39
C ARG A 64 -10.77 1.86 9.56
N GLN A 65 -10.25 1.06 10.49
CA GLN A 65 -10.85 -0.21 10.88
C GLN A 65 -11.09 -0.21 12.38
N ARG A 66 -12.34 -0.45 12.80
CA ARG A 66 -12.69 -0.67 14.22
C ARG A 66 -12.82 -2.15 14.51
N PRO A 67 -12.59 -2.61 15.76
CA PRO A 67 -12.85 -4.00 16.14
C PRO A 67 -14.28 -4.43 15.77
N GLY A 68 -14.40 -5.52 15.00
CA GLY A 68 -15.70 -6.07 14.57
C GLY A 68 -16.42 -5.31 13.45
N ALA A 69 -15.84 -4.23 12.91
CA ALA A 69 -16.42 -3.48 11.78
C ALA A 69 -15.65 -3.72 10.47
N ALA A 70 -16.34 -3.54 9.35
CA ALA A 70 -15.68 -3.51 8.03
C ALA A 70 -14.76 -2.28 7.91
N PRO A 71 -13.68 -2.34 7.11
CA PRO A 71 -12.86 -1.18 6.81
C PRO A 71 -13.69 -0.05 6.16
N GLU A 72 -13.59 1.15 6.72
CA GLU A 72 -14.20 2.36 6.18
C GLU A 72 -13.10 3.22 5.55
N ARG A 73 -13.27 3.60 4.28
CA ARG A 73 -12.31 4.50 3.64
C ARG A 73 -12.55 5.92 4.14
N ILE A 74 -11.46 6.57 4.57
CA ILE A 74 -11.47 7.96 5.03
C ILE A 74 -11.35 8.88 3.82
N LEU A 75 -10.33 8.62 3.01
CA LEU A 75 -9.94 9.46 1.88
C LEU A 75 -9.10 8.68 0.86
N TYR A 76 -8.89 9.31 -0.29
CA TYR A 76 -7.85 8.90 -1.23
C TYR A 76 -7.14 10.08 -1.88
N ILE A 77 -5.90 9.87 -2.32
CA ILE A 77 -5.05 10.89 -2.93
C ILE A 77 -4.23 10.29 -4.09
N GLU A 78 -4.27 10.94 -5.25
CA GLU A 78 -3.42 10.61 -6.41
C GLU A 78 -2.38 11.71 -6.62
N SER A 79 -2.83 12.94 -6.82
CA SER A 79 -2.01 14.14 -6.90
C SER A 79 -2.80 15.32 -6.33
N GLY A 80 -2.11 16.34 -5.80
CA GLY A 80 -2.77 17.50 -5.21
C GLY A 80 -3.53 17.18 -3.92
N SER A 81 -4.80 17.58 -3.85
CA SER A 81 -5.64 17.50 -2.64
C SER A 81 -6.27 16.11 -2.45
N ALA A 82 -6.47 15.72 -1.20
CA ALA A 82 -7.18 14.48 -0.86
C ALA A 82 -8.69 14.60 -1.12
N ASN A 83 -9.29 13.52 -1.64
CA ASN A 83 -10.73 13.35 -1.79
C ASN A 83 -11.28 12.62 -0.56
N MET A 84 -12.19 13.26 0.17
CA MET A 84 -12.83 12.70 1.36
C MET A 84 -14.05 11.86 1.01
N ASP A 85 -14.21 10.71 1.67
CA ASP A 85 -15.45 9.95 1.62
C ASP A 85 -16.48 10.55 2.61
N ALA A 86 -17.76 10.19 2.44
CA ALA A 86 -18.85 10.74 3.26
C ALA A 86 -18.66 10.46 4.75
N GLY A 87 -18.93 11.46 5.60
CA GLY A 87 -18.76 11.37 7.05
C GLY A 87 -17.34 11.68 7.55
N PHE A 88 -16.41 12.00 6.64
CA PHE A 88 -15.08 12.49 6.96
C PHE A 88 -14.88 13.92 6.44
N ASP A 89 -13.97 14.66 7.08
CA ASP A 89 -13.69 16.06 6.71
C ASP A 89 -12.19 16.38 6.74
N SER A 90 -11.82 17.41 5.98
CA SER A 90 -10.45 17.91 5.82
C SER A 90 -9.91 18.73 6.99
N LYS A 91 -10.74 19.04 8.00
CA LYS A 91 -10.27 19.66 9.25
C LYS A 91 -9.68 18.61 10.18
N ARG A 92 -10.21 17.37 10.13
CA ARG A 92 -9.75 16.25 10.95
C ARG A 92 -8.72 15.38 10.25
N PHE A 93 -8.89 15.09 8.97
CA PHE A 93 -8.01 14.17 8.23
C PHE A 93 -7.24 14.93 7.16
N GLU A 94 -5.93 14.73 7.10
CA GLU A 94 -5.06 15.34 6.10
C GLU A 94 -4.14 14.25 5.54
N ALA A 95 -4.03 14.15 4.22
CA ALA A 95 -3.08 13.24 3.58
C ALA A 95 -2.15 13.98 2.62
N GLU A 96 -0.91 13.54 2.59
CA GLU A 96 0.16 14.18 1.82
C GLU A 96 1.01 13.10 1.14
N LYS A 97 1.17 13.20 -0.19
CA LYS A 97 2.09 12.35 -0.95
C LYS A 97 3.46 13.03 -1.08
N ILE A 98 4.49 12.39 -0.56
CA ILE A 98 5.88 12.78 -0.67
C ILE A 98 6.56 11.89 -1.73
N VAL A 99 6.60 12.39 -2.96
CA VAL A 99 7.10 11.63 -4.13
C VAL A 99 8.56 11.21 -3.99
N SER A 100 9.42 12.09 -3.44
CA SER A 100 10.86 11.83 -3.28
C SER A 100 11.19 10.61 -2.42
N THR A 101 10.29 10.22 -1.52
CA THR A 101 10.49 9.09 -0.59
C THR A 101 9.47 7.98 -0.81
N SER A 102 8.63 8.09 -1.84
CA SER A 102 7.48 7.20 -2.09
C SER A 102 6.64 6.97 -0.83
N THR A 103 6.39 8.05 -0.08
CA THR A 103 5.70 7.98 1.20
C THR A 103 4.41 8.78 1.15
N CYS A 104 3.31 8.22 1.61
CA CYS A 104 2.07 8.95 1.88
C CYS A 104 1.90 9.11 3.40
N ASN A 105 1.75 10.33 3.88
CA ASN A 105 1.43 10.59 5.28
C ASN A 105 -0.09 10.72 5.45
N LEU A 106 -0.61 10.24 6.57
CA LEU A 106 -1.90 10.61 7.13
C LEU A 106 -1.67 11.35 8.45
N LYS A 107 -2.33 12.49 8.61
CA LYS A 107 -2.48 13.17 9.90
C LYS A 107 -3.93 13.10 10.32
N VAL A 108 -4.14 12.80 11.59
CA VAL A 108 -5.45 12.80 12.25
C VAL A 108 -5.40 13.85 13.34
N HIS A 109 -6.10 14.96 13.13
CA HIS A 109 -6.21 16.07 14.06
C HIS A 109 -7.32 15.82 15.07
N GLN A 110 -7.17 16.47 16.23
CA GLN A 110 -8.16 16.45 17.31
C GLN A 110 -8.61 15.03 17.67
N LEU A 111 -7.66 14.17 18.06
CA LEU A 111 -7.94 12.79 18.42
C LEU A 111 -9.08 12.67 19.43
N THR A 112 -9.94 11.69 19.19
CA THR A 112 -11.11 11.34 19.99
C THR A 112 -10.98 9.91 20.51
N ARG A 113 -11.89 9.45 21.36
CA ARG A 113 -11.84 8.07 21.89
C ARG A 113 -12.24 7.04 20.83
N GLU A 114 -12.95 7.50 19.81
CA GLU A 114 -13.44 6.73 18.66
C GLU A 114 -12.32 6.41 17.65
N ASP A 115 -11.14 7.03 17.79
CA ASP A 115 -9.96 6.82 16.96
C ASP A 115 -8.97 5.79 17.56
N ALA A 116 -9.31 5.20 18.70
CA ALA A 116 -8.50 4.19 19.38
C ALA A 116 -8.72 2.78 18.82
#